data_AF-A0A419I7Y9-F1
#
_entry.id   AF-A0A419I7Y9-F1
#
_cell.length_a   1.000
_cell.length_b   1.000
_cell.length_c   1.000
_cell.angle_alpha   90.00
_cell.angle_beta   90.00
_cell.angle_gamma   90.00
#
_symmetry.space_group_name_H-M   'P 1'
#
loop_
_entity.id
_entity.type
_entity.pdbx_description
1 polymer ?
#
loop_
_entity_poly.entity_id
_entity_poly.type
_entity_poly.pdbx_seq_one_letter_code
_entity_poly.pdbx_strand_id
1 'polypeptide(L)'
;MDTPDRPKPDRAQRNRQMLNDWNQGASLSEIARAHGLSLSWTGRLLRQEGVVLPEIRQGVRRVLDTPRIIREYRGGASIRRLADEHATSYGTIRRLLRRENVPLRPHGGNNSAVRRFR
;
A
#
# COMPACT_ATOMS: atom_id res chain seq x y z
N MET A 1 17.55 30.86 -21.31
CA MET A 1 17.89 29.72 -20.42
C MET A 1 16.89 28.62 -20.74
N ASP A 2 17.13 27.94 -21.85
CA ASP A 2 16.27 26.88 -22.36
C ASP A 2 16.54 25.60 -21.57
N THR A 3 15.53 25.12 -20.86
CA THR A 3 15.57 23.79 -20.25
C THR A 3 15.58 22.77 -21.40
N PRO A 4 16.62 21.94 -21.57
CA PRO A 4 16.63 20.99 -22.66
C PRO A 4 15.52 19.96 -22.43
N ASP A 5 14.56 19.94 -23.35
CA ASP A 5 13.51 18.92 -23.46
C ASP A 5 14.20 17.58 -23.71
N ARG A 6 14.42 16.80 -22.64
CA ARG A 6 15.00 15.46 -22.78
C ARG A 6 14.01 14.63 -23.62
N PRO A 7 14.43 14.07 -24.76
CA PRO A 7 13.55 13.23 -25.55
C PRO A 7 13.06 12.11 -24.64
N LYS A 8 11.74 12.03 -24.43
CA LYS A 8 11.15 10.90 -23.71
C LYS A 8 11.65 9.64 -24.42
N PRO A 9 12.35 8.72 -23.73
CA PRO A 9 12.82 7.51 -24.39
C PRO A 9 11.62 6.84 -25.07
N ASP A 10 11.81 6.42 -26.31
CA ASP A 10 10.78 5.74 -27.07
C ASP A 10 10.19 4.64 -26.17
N ARG A 11 8.88 4.72 -25.91
CA ARG A 11 8.21 3.79 -24.99
C ARG A 11 8.43 2.35 -25.43
N ALA A 12 8.53 2.11 -26.74
CA ALA A 12 8.84 0.81 -27.30
C ALA A 12 10.30 0.39 -27.01
N GLN A 13 11.25 1.32 -27.02
CA GLN A 13 12.63 1.04 -26.61
C GLN A 13 12.72 0.70 -25.12
N ARG A 14 12.06 1.48 -24.26
CA ARG A 14 12.03 1.20 -22.82
C ARG A 14 11.41 -0.17 -22.52
N ASN A 15 10.26 -0.49 -23.12
CA ASN A 15 9.60 -1.78 -22.94
C ASN A 15 10.50 -2.94 -23.38
N ARG A 16 11.20 -2.82 -24.52
CA ARG A 16 12.19 -3.80 -24.99
C ARG A 16 13.33 -3.98 -23.98
N GLN A 17 13.81 -2.88 -23.39
CA GLN A 17 14.87 -2.95 -22.38
C GLN A 17 14.39 -3.64 -21.10
N MET A 18 13.19 -3.32 -20.62
CA MET A 18 12.56 -4.01 -19.49
C MET A 18 12.40 -5.52 -19.74
N LEU A 19 12.02 -5.92 -20.96
CA LEU A 19 11.90 -7.33 -21.35
C LEU A 19 13.25 -8.03 -21.36
N ASN A 20 14.29 -7.36 -21.87
CA ASN A 20 15.65 -7.89 -21.83
C ASN A 20 16.14 -8.09 -20.38
N ASP A 21 15.94 -7.09 -19.51
CA ASP A 21 16.31 -7.17 -18.10
C ASP A 21 15.60 -8.35 -17.40
N TRP A 22 14.31 -8.56 -17.70
CA TRP A 22 13.54 -9.71 -17.22
C TRP A 22 14.13 -11.04 -17.70
N ASN A 23 14.45 -11.16 -18.99
CA ASN A 23 15.04 -12.37 -19.56
C ASN A 23 16.45 -12.66 -19.02
N GLN A 24 17.16 -11.65 -18.53
CA GLN A 24 18.43 -11.79 -17.80
C GLN A 24 18.25 -12.20 -16.33
N GLY A 25 17.02 -12.39 -15.87
CA GLY A 25 16.70 -12.82 -14.52
C GLY A 25 16.51 -11.70 -13.50
N ALA A 26 16.43 -10.43 -13.93
CA ALA A 26 16.14 -9.33 -13.03
C ALA A 26 14.73 -9.47 -12.45
N SER A 27 14.59 -9.18 -11.15
CA SER A 27 13.29 -9.16 -10.49
C SER A 27 12.45 -7.96 -10.94
N LEU A 28 11.13 -8.09 -10.82
CA LEU A 28 10.20 -7.01 -11.14
C LEU A 28 10.50 -5.71 -10.38
N SER A 29 11.01 -5.82 -9.13
CA SER A 29 11.41 -4.66 -8.33
C SER A 29 12.69 -3.99 -8.80
N GLU A 30 13.65 -4.75 -9.31
CA GLU A 30 14.89 -4.20 -9.87
C GLU A 30 14.58 -3.46 -11.18
N ILE A 31 13.77 -4.07 -12.06
CA ILE A 31 13.35 -3.45 -13.32
C ILE A 31 12.56 -2.15 -13.04
N ALA A 32 11.59 -2.19 -12.12
CA ALA A 32 10.81 -1.00 -11.76
C ALA A 32 11.71 0.15 -11.27
N ARG A 33 12.71 -0.16 -10.43
CA ARG A 33 13.67 0.82 -9.92
C ARG A 33 14.56 1.38 -11.01
N ALA A 34 15.11 0.53 -11.88
CA ALA A 34 16.01 0.92 -12.96
C ALA A 34 15.35 1.86 -13.98
N HIS A 35 14.05 1.65 -14.24
CA HIS A 35 13.28 2.42 -15.21
C HIS A 35 12.43 3.55 -14.58
N GLY A 36 12.51 3.75 -13.26
CA GLY A 36 11.75 4.78 -12.54
C GLY A 36 10.23 4.59 -12.58
N LEU A 37 9.76 3.34 -12.65
CA LEU A 37 8.36 2.96 -12.76
C LEU A 37 7.82 2.35 -11.47
N SER A 38 6.50 2.34 -11.29
CA SER A 38 5.88 1.60 -10.20
C SER A 38 5.90 0.09 -10.48
N LEU A 39 5.95 -0.74 -9.43
CA LEU A 39 5.89 -2.20 -9.53
C LEU A 39 4.67 -2.68 -10.33
N SER A 40 3.50 -2.11 -10.03
CA SER A 40 2.24 -2.45 -10.70
C SER A 40 2.26 -2.10 -12.18
N TRP A 41 2.83 -0.94 -12.55
CA TRP A 41 2.92 -0.51 -13.94
C TRP A 41 3.96 -1.31 -14.72
N THR A 42 5.13 -1.55 -14.13
CA THR A 42 6.18 -2.42 -14.67
C THR A 42 5.63 -3.82 -14.96
N GLY A 43 4.87 -4.39 -14.00
CA GLY A 43 4.28 -5.71 -14.17
C GLY A 43 3.14 -5.74 -15.18
N ARG A 44 2.43 -4.64 -15.39
CA ARG A 44 1.44 -4.53 -16.46
C ARG A 44 2.11 -4.49 -17.84
N LEU A 45 3.19 -3.72 -17.99
CA LEU A 45 3.92 -3.61 -19.25
C LEU A 45 4.55 -4.95 -19.66
N LEU A 46 5.23 -5.64 -18.75
CA LEU A 46 5.83 -6.95 -19.06
C LEU A 46 4.78 -7.99 -19.48
N ARG A 47 3.58 -7.98 -18.86
CA ARG A 47 2.47 -8.86 -19.31
C ARG A 47 1.98 -8.53 -20.71
N GLN A 48 1.94 -7.24 -21.09
CA GLN A 48 1.56 -6.83 -22.44
C GLN A 48 2.58 -7.30 -23.50
N GLU A 49 3.85 -7.42 -23.12
CA GLU A 49 4.92 -7.99 -23.94
C GLU A 49 4.98 -9.53 -23.89
N GLY A 50 4.00 -10.19 -23.25
CA GLY A 50 3.89 -11.65 -23.22
C GLY A 50 4.61 -12.36 -22.07
N VAL A 51 5.19 -11.61 -21.12
CA VAL A 51 5.85 -12.22 -19.95
C VAL A 51 4.80 -12.80 -18.98
N VAL A 52 4.94 -14.09 -18.68
CA VAL A 52 4.21 -14.74 -17.60
C VAL A 52 4.89 -14.39 -16.28
N LEU A 53 4.47 -13.27 -15.68
CA LEU A 53 4.93 -12.91 -14.35
C LEU A 53 4.39 -13.90 -13.32
N PRO A 54 5.20 -14.32 -12.34
CA PRO A 54 4.68 -15.09 -11.21
C PRO A 54 3.55 -14.29 -10.57
N GLU A 55 2.51 -14.99 -10.10
CA GLU A 55 1.52 -14.35 -9.26
C GLU A 55 2.27 -13.68 -8.11
N ILE A 56 2.28 -12.35 -8.12
CA ILE A 56 2.77 -11.58 -6.98
C ILE A 56 1.85 -12.04 -5.86
N ARG A 57 2.40 -12.81 -4.91
CA ARG A 57 1.67 -13.30 -3.76
C ARG A 57 1.03 -12.07 -3.14
N GLN A 58 -0.26 -11.86 -3.38
CA GLN A 58 -1.00 -10.80 -2.73
C GLN A 58 -0.75 -11.04 -1.26
N GLY A 59 -0.14 -10.07 -0.58
CA GLY A 59 0.35 -10.25 0.78
C GLY A 59 -0.70 -10.98 1.60
N VAL A 60 -0.28 -12.05 2.30
CA VAL A 60 -1.19 -13.01 2.98
C VAL A 60 -2.34 -12.23 3.59
N ARG A 61 -3.53 -12.37 3.01
CA ARG A 61 -4.72 -11.67 3.48
C ARG A 61 -5.04 -12.23 4.84
N ARG A 62 -4.55 -11.57 5.91
CA ARG A 62 -4.87 -11.95 7.28
C ARG A 62 -6.39 -11.92 7.42
N VAL A 63 -6.97 -13.08 7.72
CA VAL A 63 -8.39 -13.20 8.03
C VAL A 63 -8.57 -12.59 9.41
N LEU A 64 -9.13 -11.38 9.44
CA LEU A 64 -9.51 -10.71 10.69
C LEU A 64 -10.94 -11.09 11.03
N ASP A 65 -11.16 -11.50 12.27
CA ASP A 65 -12.49 -11.70 12.83
C ASP A 65 -13.22 -10.35 12.94
N THR A 66 -13.90 -10.01 11.86
CA THR A 66 -14.55 -8.71 11.67
C THR A 66 -15.69 -8.50 12.68
N PRO A 67 -16.61 -9.46 12.91
CA PRO A 67 -17.62 -9.34 13.95
C PRO A 67 -17.06 -9.07 15.34
N ARG A 68 -15.98 -9.77 15.72
CA ARG A 68 -15.33 -9.59 17.02
C ARG A 68 -14.74 -8.19 17.18
N ILE A 69 -13.98 -7.73 16.18
CA ILE A 69 -13.37 -6.38 16.19
C ILE A 69 -14.44 -5.29 16.33
N ILE A 70 -15.56 -5.41 15.62
CA ILE A 70 -16.66 -4.44 15.69
C ILE A 70 -17.28 -4.44 17.10
N ARG A 71 -17.51 -5.62 17.69
CA ARG A 71 -18.07 -5.75 19.04
C ARG A 71 -17.17 -5.11 20.09
N GLU A 72 -15.87 -5.39 20.04
CA GLU A 72 -14.89 -4.85 20.98
C GLU A 72 -14.74 -3.33 20.83
N TYR A 73 -14.71 -2.82 19.59
CA TYR A 73 -14.70 -1.39 19.31
C TYR A 73 -15.96 -0.68 19.85
N ARG A 74 -17.15 -1.23 19.58
CA ARG A 74 -18.42 -0.72 20.13
C ARG A 74 -18.41 -0.76 21.66
N GLY A 75 -17.84 -1.81 22.25
CA GLY A 75 -17.68 -1.98 23.70
C GLY A 75 -16.71 -1.01 24.38
N GLY A 76 -15.94 -0.21 23.63
CA GLY A 76 -15.04 0.78 24.23
C GLY A 76 -13.61 0.72 23.74
N ALA A 77 -13.17 -0.39 23.14
CA ALA A 77 -11.78 -0.58 22.77
C ALA A 77 -11.29 0.48 21.78
N SER A 78 -10.07 0.97 21.98
CA SER A 78 -9.43 1.88 21.04
C SER A 78 -8.93 1.14 19.80
N ILE A 79 -8.88 1.81 18.65
CA ILE A 79 -8.35 1.24 17.40
C ILE A 79 -6.90 0.73 17.60
N ARG A 80 -6.11 1.41 18.45
CA ARG A 80 -4.74 1.00 18.76
C ARG A 80 -4.70 -0.31 19.56
N ARG A 81 -5.53 -0.43 20.59
CA ARG A 81 -5.66 -1.67 21.37
C ARG A 81 -6.09 -2.85 20.49
N LEU A 82 -7.08 -2.64 19.61
CA LEU A 82 -7.52 -3.67 18.66
C LEU A 82 -6.42 -4.06 17.67
N ALA A 83 -5.57 -3.11 17.26
CA ALA A 83 -4.46 -3.40 16.38
C ALA A 83 -3.44 -4.33 17.07
N ASP A 84 -3.13 -4.05 18.34
CA ASP A 84 -2.21 -4.86 19.15
C ASP A 84 -2.80 -6.26 19.41
N GLU A 85 -4.07 -6.35 19.85
CA GLU A 85 -4.75 -7.62 20.15
C GLU A 85 -4.93 -8.52 18.92
N HIS A 86 -5.14 -7.94 17.74
CA HIS A 86 -5.29 -8.68 16.48
C HIS A 86 -4.00 -8.76 15.64
N ALA A 87 -2.85 -8.43 16.23
CA ALA A 87 -1.53 -8.46 15.58
C ALA A 87 -1.53 -7.81 14.19
N THR A 88 -2.13 -6.63 14.09
CA THR A 88 -2.32 -5.89 12.84
C THR A 88 -2.00 -4.42 13.02
N SER A 89 -2.06 -3.65 11.93
CA SER A 89 -1.79 -2.21 12.01
C SER A 89 -3.05 -1.44 12.39
N TYR A 90 -2.85 -0.28 13.03
CA TYR A 90 -3.90 0.71 13.25
C TYR A 90 -4.67 1.05 11.95
N GLY A 91 -3.95 1.22 10.84
CA GLY A 91 -4.53 1.51 9.54
C GLY A 91 -5.42 0.38 9.02
N THR A 92 -5.07 -0.87 9.31
CA THR A 92 -5.86 -2.05 8.97
C THR A 92 -7.20 -2.04 9.72
N ILE A 93 -7.18 -1.88 11.05
CA ILE A 93 -8.41 -1.81 11.87
C ILE A 93 -9.26 -0.61 11.43
N ARG A 94 -8.66 0.58 11.27
CA ARG A 94 -9.39 1.77 10.82
C ARG A 94 -10.07 1.56 9.46
N ARG A 95 -9.38 0.94 8.50
CA ARG A 95 -9.93 0.64 7.17
C ARG A 95 -11.06 -0.40 7.26
N LEU A 96 -10.90 -1.42 8.10
CA LEU A 96 -11.92 -2.41 8.39
C LEU A 96 -13.18 -1.74 8.95
N LEU A 97 -13.07 -0.95 10.03
CA LEU A 97 -14.23 -0.26 10.62
C LEU A 97 -14.95 0.66 9.61
N ARG A 98 -14.20 1.39 8.77
CA ARG A 98 -14.80 2.22 7.70
C ARG A 98 -15.51 1.39 6.64
N ARG A 99 -14.93 0.26 6.23
CA ARG A 99 -15.54 -0.64 5.24
C ARG A 99 -16.85 -1.23 5.76
N GLU A 100 -16.91 -1.54 7.05
CA GLU A 100 -18.11 -2.06 7.73
C GLU A 100 -19.07 -0.95 8.18
N ASN A 101 -18.88 0.29 7.69
CA ASN A 101 -19.70 1.47 8.03
C ASN A 101 -19.85 1.73 9.53
N VAL A 102 -18.85 1.36 10.33
CA VAL A 102 -18.83 1.66 11.77
C VAL A 102 -18.38 3.11 11.98
N PRO A 103 -19.19 3.96 12.64
CA PRO A 103 -18.83 5.35 12.87
C PRO A 103 -17.58 5.43 13.76
N LEU A 104 -16.57 6.16 13.27
CA LEU A 104 -15.34 6.38 14.02
C LEU A 104 -15.59 7.41 15.11
N ARG A 105 -15.12 7.11 16.32
CA ARG A 105 -15.17 8.06 17.43
C ARG A 105 -14.25 9.22 17.07
N PRO A 106 -14.65 10.47 17.40
CA PRO A 106 -13.76 11.60 17.24
C PRO A 106 -12.45 11.28 17.96
N HIS A 107 -11.32 11.57 17.32
CA HIS A 107 -10.06 11.53 18.06
C HIS A 107 -10.22 12.47 19.24
N GLY A 108 -9.97 11.96 20.45
CA GLY A 108 -9.83 12.81 21.62
C GLY A 108 -8.74 13.80 21.27
N GLY A 109 -9.15 14.99 20.87
CA GLY A 109 -8.26 16.06 20.46
C GLY A 109 -7.27 16.27 21.59
N ASN A 110 -6.01 16.32 21.21
CA ASN A 110 -4.88 16.88 21.95
C ASN A 110 -5.27 17.39 23.34
N ASN A 111 -4.85 16.68 24.37
CA ASN A 111 -4.85 17.16 25.74
C ASN A 111 -3.90 18.37 25.86
N SER A 112 -4.30 19.52 25.32
CA SER A 112 -3.64 20.82 25.45
C SER A 112 -4.47 21.80 26.27
N ALA A 113 -5.52 21.32 26.97
CA ALA A 113 -6.37 22.12 27.84
C ALA A 113 -6.36 21.67 29.32
N VAL A 114 -5.39 20.87 29.75
CA VAL A 114 -5.21 20.52 31.17
C VAL A 114 -3.79 20.84 31.62
N ARG A 115 -3.51 22.14 31.79
CA ARG A 115 -2.44 22.68 32.65
C ARG A 115 -2.39 24.21 32.54
N ARG A 116 -3.36 24.94 33.11
CA ARG A 116 -3.16 26.29 33.70
C ARG A 116 -4.29 26.58 34.71
N PHE A 117 -4.16 25.95 35.88
CA PHE A 117 -4.66 26.54 37.12
C PHE A 117 -3.55 26.37 38.14
N ARG A 118 -2.73 27.41 38.28
CA ARG A 118 -2.26 27.91 39.58
C ARG A 118 -1.61 29.26 39.39
#